data_AF-A0A653JSG2-F1
#
_entry.id   AF-A0A653JSG2-F1
#
_cell.length_a   1.000
_cell.length_b   1.000
_cell.length_c   1.000
_cell.angle_alpha   90.00
_cell.angle_beta   90.00
_cell.angle_gamma   90.00
#
_symmetry.space_group_name_H-M   'P 1'
#
loop_
_entity.id
_entity.type
_entity.pdbx_description
1 polymer ?
#
loop_
_entity_poly.entity_id
_entity_poly.type
_entity_poly.pdbx_seq_one_letter_code
_entity_poly.pdbx_strand_id
1 'polypeptide(L)'
;MRVDLFDFALPQELIALRPAVPRDSAKMLRVDGDRMSDHSVSDLPQLLGPQDILIFNDTKVIPAQLQGTRGAAKIGATLHKRVDLRRWQAFIRNAKRLRVGEVVDFGSDVSAEAEAKLDDGSFILHFLGDEPVELLLERAGTMPLPPYIASKRAIDARDAEDYQTMFAREKGAVAAPTAALHFTDRLLDALAAAGIGSETLTLHVGAGTFLPVKVDETDDHQMHSEWGRIDAATADRLNAARKAGGRVIAVGTTSLRLLESATGEDGIIRPFEGDTDIFITPGYQFRAIDGLMTNFHLPKSTLFMLVSALMGLETMQAVYAHAVAHDYRFYSYGDSSLLLPGQ
;
A
#
# COMPACT_ATOMS: atom_id res chain seq x y z
N MET A 1 -4.73 -21.26 7.89
CA MET A 1 -3.39 -21.36 8.52
C MET A 1 -3.40 -20.47 9.76
N ARG A 2 -2.76 -20.90 10.86
CA ARG A 2 -2.69 -20.08 12.07
C ARG A 2 -1.91 -18.79 11.86
N VAL A 3 -2.48 -17.66 12.27
CA VAL A 3 -1.86 -16.32 12.16
C VAL A 3 -0.56 -16.22 12.98
N ASP A 4 -0.44 -16.96 14.09
CA ASP A 4 0.77 -16.98 14.93
C ASP A 4 2.01 -17.53 14.23
N LEU A 5 1.86 -18.30 13.14
CA LEU A 5 3.00 -18.76 12.33
C LEU A 5 3.76 -17.59 11.66
N PHE A 6 3.09 -16.44 11.55
CA PHE A 6 3.58 -15.21 10.93
C PHE A 6 4.10 -14.21 11.97
N ASP A 7 4.35 -14.65 13.20
CA ASP A 7 4.94 -13.83 14.26
C ASP A 7 6.47 -13.79 14.19
N PHE A 8 7.06 -12.67 14.60
CA PHE A 8 8.49 -12.52 14.82
C PHE A 8 8.76 -11.33 15.73
N ALA A 9 9.91 -11.34 16.42
CA ALA A 9 10.31 -10.23 17.27
C ALA A 9 10.80 -9.05 16.42
N LEU A 10 10.11 -7.90 16.53
CA LEU A 10 10.50 -6.65 15.88
C LEU A 10 10.80 -5.58 16.94
N PRO A 11 12.08 -5.20 17.15
CA PRO A 11 12.43 -4.09 18.01
C PRO A 11 11.81 -2.77 17.54
N GLN A 12 11.26 -1.97 18.46
CA GLN A 12 10.54 -0.73 18.10
C GLN A 12 11.44 0.33 17.48
N GLU A 13 12.72 0.34 17.86
CA GLU A 13 13.76 1.24 17.35
C GLU A 13 14.06 1.04 15.86
N LEU A 14 13.76 -0.13 15.31
CA LEU A 14 13.94 -0.41 13.89
C LEU A 14 12.77 0.12 13.04
N ILE A 15 11.66 0.57 13.64
CA ILE A 15 10.51 1.09 12.90
C ILE A 15 10.77 2.55 12.49
N ALA A 16 10.94 2.80 11.18
CA ALA A 16 11.30 4.12 10.68
C ALA A 16 10.12 5.12 10.75
N LEU A 17 10.39 6.31 11.29
CA LEU A 17 9.42 7.42 11.35
C LEU A 17 9.59 8.44 10.21
N ARG A 18 10.68 8.33 9.45
CA ARG A 18 11.05 9.17 8.30
C ARG A 18 11.81 8.34 7.25
N PRO A 19 11.63 8.66 5.95
CA PRO A 19 12.36 7.99 4.88
C PRO A 19 13.86 8.34 4.93
N ALA A 20 14.69 7.53 4.27
CA ALA A 20 16.09 7.89 4.04
C ALA A 20 16.21 9.12 3.14
N VAL A 21 17.34 9.84 3.25
CA VAL A 21 17.64 11.00 2.41
C VAL A 21 19.09 10.89 1.89
N PRO A 22 19.30 10.78 0.58
CA PRO A 22 18.29 10.64 -0.49
C PRO A 22 17.51 9.32 -0.39
N ARG A 23 16.32 9.23 -0.99
CA ARG A 23 15.40 8.08 -0.79
C ARG A 23 15.98 6.76 -1.28
N ASP A 24 16.72 6.81 -2.38
CA ASP A 24 17.43 5.68 -2.99
C ASP A 24 18.66 5.21 -2.21
N SER A 25 19.04 5.90 -1.11
CA SER A 25 20.11 5.46 -0.19
C SER A 25 19.64 4.43 0.84
N ALA A 26 18.34 4.15 0.91
CA ALA A 26 17.80 3.11 1.79
C ALA A 26 18.50 1.76 1.53
N LYS A 27 18.65 0.94 2.58
CA LYS A 27 19.18 -0.42 2.41
C LYS A 27 18.18 -1.24 1.57
N MET A 28 18.69 -2.22 0.84
CA MET A 28 17.88 -3.20 0.15
C MET A 28 18.45 -4.59 0.42
N LEU A 29 17.60 -5.54 0.80
CA LEU A 29 17.99 -6.95 0.82
C LEU A 29 17.48 -7.63 -0.45
N ARG A 30 18.39 -8.15 -1.28
CA ARG A 30 18.03 -9.00 -2.41
C ARG A 30 17.91 -10.44 -1.93
N VAL A 31 16.78 -11.06 -2.22
CA VAL A 31 16.48 -12.47 -1.93
C VAL A 31 16.17 -13.16 -3.25
N ASP A 32 17.01 -14.11 -3.65
CA ASP A 32 16.92 -14.84 -4.92
C ASP A 32 16.87 -16.35 -4.64
N GLY A 33 15.66 -16.90 -4.64
CA GLY A 33 15.36 -18.16 -3.98
C GLY A 33 15.61 -18.04 -2.48
N ASP A 34 16.61 -18.75 -1.97
CA ASP A 34 17.08 -18.71 -0.58
C ASP A 34 18.34 -17.84 -0.38
N ARG A 35 18.92 -17.32 -1.47
CA ARG A 35 20.18 -16.55 -1.43
C ARG A 35 19.91 -15.09 -1.08
N MET A 36 20.50 -14.64 0.02
CA MET A 36 20.40 -13.26 0.49
C MET A 36 21.69 -12.47 0.20
N SER A 37 21.54 -11.20 -0.18
CA SER A 37 22.66 -10.26 -0.31
C SER A 37 22.22 -8.83 0.02
N ASP A 38 23.04 -8.11 0.77
CA ASP A 38 22.80 -6.73 1.18
C ASP A 38 23.27 -5.75 0.11
N HIS A 39 22.41 -4.78 -0.22
CA HIS A 39 22.61 -3.75 -1.23
C HIS A 39 22.02 -2.42 -0.75
N SER A 40 22.13 -1.37 -1.56
CA SER A 40 21.28 -0.18 -1.48
C SER A 40 20.23 -0.20 -2.59
N VAL A 41 19.14 0.55 -2.43
CA VAL A 41 18.13 0.71 -3.49
C VAL A 41 18.76 1.29 -4.76
N SER A 42 19.79 2.13 -4.65
CA SER A 42 20.51 2.65 -5.81
C SER A 42 21.20 1.58 -6.67
N ASP A 43 21.41 0.37 -6.14
CA ASP A 43 22.03 -0.74 -6.86
C ASP A 43 21.03 -1.52 -7.73
N LEU A 44 19.73 -1.21 -7.64
CA LEU A 44 18.65 -1.90 -8.36
C LEU A 44 18.91 -2.12 -9.87
N PRO A 45 19.49 -1.16 -10.64
CA PRO A 45 19.80 -1.39 -12.06
C PRO A 45 20.75 -2.56 -12.33
N GLN A 46 21.58 -2.95 -11.36
CA GLN A 46 22.54 -4.05 -11.48
C GLN A 46 21.94 -5.40 -11.05
N LEU A 47 20.78 -5.38 -10.38
CA LEU A 47 20.14 -6.55 -9.77
C LEU A 47 18.99 -7.10 -10.63
N LEU A 48 18.59 -6.33 -11.64
CA LEU A 48 17.57 -6.67 -12.62
C LEU A 48 18.21 -6.92 -13.99
N GLY A 49 17.49 -7.63 -14.85
CA GLY A 49 17.91 -7.93 -16.21
C GLY A 49 17.38 -6.89 -17.20
N PRO A 50 18.03 -6.70 -18.35
CA PRO A 50 17.43 -5.93 -19.44
C PRO A 50 16.10 -6.57 -19.84
N GLN A 51 15.11 -5.75 -20.21
CA GLN A 51 13.72 -6.14 -20.53
C GLN A 51 12.84 -6.49 -19.32
N ASP A 52 13.38 -6.52 -18.10
CA ASP A 52 12.53 -6.50 -16.91
C ASP A 52 11.67 -5.24 -16.89
N ILE A 53 10.51 -5.32 -16.26
CA ILE A 53 9.57 -4.21 -16.16
C ILE A 53 9.16 -4.02 -14.71
N LEU A 54 9.29 -2.78 -14.20
CA LEU A 54 8.88 -2.40 -12.85
C LEU A 54 7.49 -1.78 -12.89
N ILE A 55 6.58 -2.27 -12.04
CA ILE A 55 5.18 -1.84 -12.05
C ILE A 55 4.88 -1.05 -10.77
N PHE A 56 4.58 0.22 -10.95
CA PHE A 56 4.30 1.18 -9.89
C PHE A 56 2.81 1.41 -9.71
N ASN A 57 2.40 1.76 -8.50
CA ASN A 57 1.08 2.28 -8.23
C ASN A 57 1.12 3.82 -8.27
N ASP A 58 0.37 4.41 -9.20
CA ASP A 58 0.30 5.87 -9.44
C ASP A 58 -0.76 6.59 -8.60
N THR A 59 -1.36 5.89 -7.65
CA THR A 59 -2.32 6.47 -6.71
C THR A 59 -1.70 7.60 -5.90
N LYS A 60 -2.49 8.65 -5.68
CA LYS A 60 -2.11 9.84 -4.92
C LYS A 60 -2.91 9.89 -3.64
N VAL A 61 -2.21 10.04 -2.52
CA VAL A 61 -2.83 10.14 -1.20
C VAL A 61 -3.59 11.45 -1.08
N ILE A 62 -4.85 11.38 -0.65
CA ILE A 62 -5.69 12.55 -0.37
C ILE A 62 -5.68 12.84 1.15
N PRO A 63 -5.94 14.10 1.57
CA PRO A 63 -6.08 14.45 2.99
C PRO A 63 -7.37 13.87 3.60
N ALA A 64 -7.42 12.55 3.75
CA ALA A 64 -8.60 11.77 4.13
C ALA A 64 -8.85 11.69 5.65
N GLN A 65 -8.03 12.32 6.49
CA GLN A 65 -8.25 12.38 7.93
C GLN A 65 -8.90 13.71 8.31
N LEU A 66 -10.10 13.65 8.89
CA LEU A 66 -10.91 14.79 9.27
C LEU A 66 -11.11 14.83 10.79
N GLN A 67 -11.15 16.02 11.35
CA GLN A 67 -11.51 16.26 12.75
C GLN A 67 -12.65 17.26 12.80
N GLY A 68 -13.69 16.92 13.54
CA GLY A 68 -14.90 17.73 13.59
C GLY A 68 -15.64 17.58 14.91
N THR A 69 -16.84 18.16 14.93
CA THR A 69 -17.71 18.14 16.09
C THR A 69 -19.14 17.82 15.71
N ARG A 70 -19.82 17.14 16.63
CA ARG A 70 -21.28 16.99 16.66
C ARG A 70 -21.75 17.54 18.00
N GLY A 71 -22.31 18.75 17.99
CA GLY A 71 -22.51 19.54 19.22
C GLY A 71 -21.19 19.69 20.00
N ALA A 72 -21.17 19.36 21.28
CA ALA A 72 -19.95 19.41 22.09
C ALA A 72 -19.01 18.19 21.94
N ALA A 73 -19.39 17.17 21.15
CA ALA A 73 -18.59 15.95 21.02
C ALA A 73 -17.58 16.06 19.87
N LYS A 74 -16.30 15.82 20.16
CA LYS A 74 -15.27 15.65 19.12
C LYS A 74 -15.43 14.32 18.40
N ILE A 75 -15.41 14.37 17.07
CA ILE A 75 -15.51 13.22 16.17
C ILE A 75 -14.30 13.27 15.23
N GLY A 76 -13.61 12.15 15.07
CA GLY A 76 -12.58 12.00 14.03
C GLY A 76 -13.08 11.05 12.96
N ALA A 77 -12.85 11.37 11.69
CA ALA A 77 -13.17 10.48 10.57
C ALA A 77 -11.91 10.21 9.76
N THR A 78 -11.67 8.95 9.40
CA THR A 78 -10.64 8.60 8.40
C THR A 78 -11.37 7.92 7.26
N LEU A 79 -11.39 8.58 6.10
CA LEU A 79 -12.03 8.01 4.92
C LEU A 79 -11.35 6.71 4.54
N HIS A 80 -12.12 5.76 4.02
CA HIS A 80 -11.65 4.43 3.68
C HIS A 80 -11.86 4.10 2.21
N LYS A 81 -13.11 4.19 1.72
CA LYS A 81 -13.50 3.82 0.36
C LYS A 81 -14.50 4.81 -0.18
N ARG A 82 -14.31 5.26 -1.42
CA ARG A 82 -15.27 6.09 -2.14
C ARG A 82 -16.45 5.22 -2.54
N VAL A 83 -17.67 5.68 -2.25
CA VAL A 83 -18.91 5.01 -2.68
C VAL A 83 -19.45 5.66 -3.95
N ASP A 84 -19.49 7.00 -3.97
CA ASP A 84 -19.90 7.78 -5.13
C ASP A 84 -19.24 9.19 -5.12
N LEU A 85 -19.79 10.14 -5.87
CA LEU A 85 -19.27 11.50 -5.95
C LEU A 85 -19.25 12.24 -4.60
N ARG A 86 -20.19 11.93 -3.68
CA ARG A 86 -20.41 12.65 -2.42
C ARG A 86 -20.36 11.74 -1.19
N ARG A 87 -20.39 10.42 -1.37
CA ARG A 87 -20.38 9.43 -0.30
C ARG A 87 -19.05 8.72 -0.14
N TRP A 88 -18.63 8.58 1.10
CA TRP A 88 -17.44 7.84 1.49
C TRP A 88 -17.75 6.93 2.68
N GLN A 89 -17.27 5.70 2.62
CA GLN A 89 -17.12 4.86 3.79
C GLN A 89 -15.94 5.38 4.63
N ALA A 90 -16.13 5.51 5.94
CA ALA A 90 -15.13 6.07 6.85
C ALA A 90 -15.11 5.37 8.21
N PHE A 91 -13.91 5.24 8.79
CA PHE A 91 -13.75 4.81 10.17
C PHE A 91 -13.88 6.00 11.11
N ILE A 92 -14.78 5.89 12.09
CA ILE A 92 -15.10 6.98 13.01
C ILE A 92 -14.43 6.77 14.37
N ARG A 93 -13.50 7.66 14.72
CA ARG A 93 -13.00 7.79 16.10
C ARG A 93 -14.08 8.43 16.95
N ASN A 94 -14.36 7.81 18.10
CA ASN A 94 -15.46 8.18 19.00
C ASN A 94 -16.86 7.88 18.42
N ALA A 95 -16.98 6.83 17.59
CA ALA A 95 -18.23 6.40 16.95
C ALA A 95 -19.42 6.23 17.90
N LYS A 96 -19.21 5.90 19.18
CA LYS A 96 -20.28 5.79 20.19
C LYS A 96 -21.06 7.10 20.41
N ARG A 97 -20.50 8.25 20.01
CA ARG A 97 -21.11 9.57 20.12
C ARG A 97 -21.68 10.12 18.81
N LEU A 98 -21.80 9.26 17.79
CA LEU A 98 -22.38 9.59 16.49
C LEU A 98 -23.48 8.57 16.17
N ARG A 99 -24.65 9.06 15.75
CA ARG A 99 -25.78 8.25 15.29
C ARG A 99 -26.07 8.53 13.83
N VAL A 100 -26.77 7.58 13.20
CA VAL A 100 -27.30 7.76 11.84
C VAL A 100 -28.26 8.94 11.80
N GLY A 101 -28.17 9.76 10.74
CA GLY A 101 -28.90 11.01 10.54
C GLY A 101 -28.30 12.23 11.24
N GLU A 102 -27.21 12.07 12.02
CA GLU A 102 -26.52 13.21 12.63
C GLU A 102 -25.45 13.78 11.70
N VAL A 103 -25.31 15.10 11.73
CA VAL A 103 -24.29 15.83 10.96
C VAL A 103 -23.06 16.09 11.82
N VAL A 104 -21.89 15.87 11.22
CA VAL A 104 -20.59 16.26 11.78
C VAL A 104 -20.09 17.49 11.02
N ASP A 105 -19.76 18.54 11.77
CA ASP A 105 -19.10 19.74 11.26
C ASP A 105 -17.58 19.57 11.39
N PHE A 106 -16.87 19.50 10.25
CA PHE A 106 -15.42 19.36 10.18
C PHE A 106 -14.70 20.73 10.09
N GLY A 107 -15.44 21.83 10.19
CA GLY A 107 -14.92 23.18 10.00
C GLY A 107 -14.67 23.51 8.52
N SER A 108 -14.21 24.73 8.25
CA SER A 108 -13.88 25.20 6.88
C SER A 108 -15.01 25.00 5.85
N ASP A 109 -16.26 25.19 6.29
CA ASP A 109 -17.49 24.95 5.53
C ASP A 109 -17.63 23.50 5.02
N VAL A 110 -17.05 22.54 5.73
CA VAL A 110 -17.13 21.11 5.43
C VAL A 110 -17.96 20.40 6.49
N SER A 111 -19.07 19.80 6.07
CA SER A 111 -19.89 18.96 6.93
C SER A 111 -20.32 17.68 6.20
N ALA A 112 -20.57 16.62 6.96
CA ALA A 112 -21.11 15.38 6.43
C ALA A 112 -22.16 14.78 7.35
N GLU A 113 -23.21 14.22 6.75
CA GLU A 113 -24.22 13.42 7.44
C GLU A 113 -23.76 11.97 7.55
N ALA A 114 -23.95 11.38 8.73
CA ALA A 114 -23.80 9.94 8.93
C ALA A 114 -25.04 9.19 8.41
N GLU A 115 -25.06 8.80 7.14
CA GLU A 115 -26.24 8.17 6.52
C GLU A 115 -26.46 6.71 6.95
N ALA A 116 -25.38 5.96 7.18
CA ALA A 116 -25.48 4.56 7.55
C ALA A 116 -24.29 4.12 8.41
N LYS A 117 -24.51 3.08 9.21
CA LYS A 117 -23.46 2.36 9.91
C LYS A 117 -23.42 0.93 9.37
N LEU A 118 -22.25 0.47 8.94
CA LEU A 118 -22.04 -0.85 8.36
C LEU A 118 -21.66 -1.88 9.44
N ASP A 119 -21.68 -3.16 9.06
CA ASP A 119 -21.43 -4.29 9.97
C ASP A 119 -20.01 -4.31 10.53
N ASP A 120 -19.03 -3.82 9.75
CA ASP A 120 -17.64 -3.64 10.18
C ASP A 120 -17.45 -2.45 11.17
N GLY A 121 -18.54 -1.74 11.48
CA GLY A 121 -18.57 -0.59 12.37
C GLY A 121 -18.17 0.74 11.73
N SER A 122 -17.80 0.74 10.45
CA SER A 122 -17.59 1.97 9.67
C SER A 122 -18.91 2.68 9.37
N PHE A 123 -18.83 3.93 8.93
CA PHE A 123 -19.99 4.73 8.56
C PHE A 123 -19.93 5.14 7.09
N ILE A 124 -21.09 5.22 6.44
CA ILE A 124 -21.24 6.00 5.20
C ILE A 124 -21.46 7.45 5.60
N LEU A 125 -20.52 8.30 5.19
CA LEU A 125 -20.61 9.75 5.30
C LEU A 125 -21.03 10.33 3.96
N HIS A 126 -22.11 11.10 3.96
CA HIS A 126 -22.52 11.92 2.82
C HIS A 126 -22.10 13.37 3.07
N PHE A 127 -21.13 13.86 2.29
CA PHE A 127 -20.69 15.24 2.39
C PHE A 127 -21.79 16.18 1.88
N LEU A 128 -22.07 17.25 2.63
CA LEU A 128 -23.13 18.21 2.32
C LEU A 128 -22.62 19.34 1.41
N GLY A 129 -23.53 19.92 0.60
CA GLY A 129 -23.22 20.92 -0.42
C GLY A 129 -22.90 20.33 -1.80
N ASP A 130 -22.51 21.20 -2.74
CA ASP A 130 -22.39 20.88 -4.16
C ASP A 130 -20.94 20.84 -4.69
N GLU A 131 -19.97 21.30 -3.90
CA GLU A 131 -18.55 21.27 -4.29
C GLU A 131 -18.03 19.82 -4.39
N PRO A 132 -17.06 19.51 -5.26
CA PRO A 132 -16.37 18.22 -5.24
C PRO A 132 -15.79 17.89 -3.85
N VAL A 133 -15.96 16.64 -3.38
CA VAL A 133 -15.46 16.22 -2.05
C VAL A 133 -13.96 16.45 -1.92
N GLU A 134 -13.22 16.29 -3.00
CA GLU A 134 -11.78 16.49 -3.07
C GLU A 134 -11.38 17.91 -2.62
N LEU A 135 -12.15 18.94 -3.01
CA LEU A 135 -11.91 20.31 -2.57
C LEU A 135 -12.26 20.51 -1.09
N LEU A 136 -13.29 19.82 -0.59
CA LEU A 136 -13.63 19.82 0.83
C LEU A 136 -12.48 19.22 1.66
N LEU A 137 -11.91 18.11 1.21
CA LEU A 137 -10.80 17.44 1.87
C LEU A 137 -9.53 18.29 1.85
N GLU A 138 -9.25 19.01 0.76
CA GLU A 138 -8.12 19.95 0.71
C GLU A 138 -8.23 21.07 1.76
N ARG A 139 -9.46 21.47 2.14
CA ARG A 139 -9.70 22.52 3.16
C ARG A 139 -9.73 22.03 4.60
N ALA A 140 -10.36 20.87 4.85
CA ALA A 140 -10.63 20.38 6.21
C ALA A 140 -9.79 19.16 6.61
N GLY A 141 -9.21 18.48 5.64
CA GLY A 141 -8.50 17.24 5.83
C GLY A 141 -7.02 17.42 6.19
N THR A 142 -6.46 16.38 6.79
CA THR A 142 -5.01 16.25 7.03
C THR A 142 -4.50 14.95 6.43
N MET A 143 -3.19 14.89 6.17
CA MET A 143 -2.54 13.70 5.64
C MET A 143 -2.78 12.51 6.59
N PRO A 144 -3.40 11.41 6.13
CA PRO A 144 -3.68 10.23 6.94
C PRO A 144 -2.41 9.39 7.15
N LEU A 145 -1.49 9.89 8.00
CA LEU A 145 -0.30 9.13 8.33
C LEU A 145 -0.68 7.84 9.08
N PRO A 146 0.06 6.75 8.84
CA PRO A 146 -0.10 5.52 9.61
C PRO A 146 -0.08 5.76 11.14
N PRO A 147 -0.91 5.07 11.93
CA PRO A 147 -1.03 5.32 13.38
C PRO A 147 0.28 5.24 14.17
N TYR A 148 1.23 4.41 13.74
CA TYR A 148 2.54 4.27 14.39
C TYR A 148 3.41 5.52 14.25
N ILE A 149 3.25 6.29 13.17
CA ILE A 149 3.98 7.56 12.97
C ILE A 149 3.31 8.65 13.81
N ALA A 150 1.99 8.80 13.65
CA ALA A 150 1.21 9.84 14.32
C ALA A 150 1.19 9.73 15.86
N SER A 151 1.46 8.54 16.40
CA SER A 151 1.59 8.33 17.85
C SER A 151 2.98 8.66 18.42
N LYS A 152 4.02 8.72 17.57
CA LYS A 152 5.41 8.96 17.98
C LYS A 152 5.89 10.37 17.69
N ARG A 153 5.29 11.06 16.71
CA ARG A 153 5.58 12.47 16.39
C ARG A 153 4.36 13.19 15.84
N ALA A 154 4.39 14.53 15.92
CA ALA A 154 3.41 15.37 15.25
C ALA A 154 3.59 15.31 13.72
N ILE A 155 2.49 15.55 13.00
CA ILE A 155 2.48 15.79 11.56
C ILE A 155 3.12 17.16 11.32
N ASP A 156 4.02 17.25 10.34
CA ASP A 156 4.61 18.52 9.90
C ASP A 156 4.55 18.67 8.38
N ALA A 157 5.00 19.82 7.88
CA ALA A 157 4.91 20.16 6.46
C ALA A 157 5.62 19.14 5.54
N ARG A 158 6.67 18.47 6.03
CA ARG A 158 7.40 17.47 5.23
C ARG A 158 6.58 16.22 4.97
N ASP A 159 5.56 15.92 5.78
CA ASP A 159 4.73 14.73 5.59
C ASP A 159 3.91 14.75 4.31
N ALA A 160 3.56 15.95 3.82
CA ALA A 160 2.86 16.10 2.55
C ALA A 160 3.71 15.62 1.36
N GLU A 161 5.04 15.77 1.46
CA GLU A 161 6.00 15.31 0.46
C GLU A 161 6.48 13.88 0.76
N ASP A 162 6.77 13.58 2.03
CA ASP A 162 7.34 12.30 2.45
C ASP A 162 6.40 11.12 2.22
N TYR A 163 5.10 11.36 2.28
CA TYR A 163 4.06 10.34 2.11
C TYR A 163 3.47 10.32 0.69
N GLN A 164 4.19 10.84 -0.30
CA GLN A 164 3.81 10.77 -1.71
C GLN A 164 4.95 10.18 -2.53
N THR A 165 4.60 9.34 -3.50
CA THR A 165 5.57 8.82 -4.47
C THR A 165 5.73 9.81 -5.62
N MET A 166 6.85 9.73 -6.34
CA MET A 166 7.04 10.50 -7.57
C MET A 166 6.05 10.12 -8.69
N PHE A 167 5.37 8.97 -8.56
CA PHE A 167 4.36 8.50 -9.51
C PHE A 167 2.94 8.98 -9.17
N ALA A 168 2.75 9.69 -8.05
CA ALA A 168 1.44 10.04 -7.52
C ALA A 168 0.66 10.99 -8.47
N ARG A 169 -0.25 10.43 -9.27
CA ARG A 169 -1.10 11.11 -10.24
C ARG A 169 -2.59 11.02 -9.89
N GLU A 170 -3.09 9.81 -9.64
CA GLU A 170 -4.53 9.55 -9.51
C GLU A 170 -5.02 9.74 -8.07
N LYS A 171 -5.74 10.83 -7.79
CA LYS A 171 -6.25 11.15 -6.44
C LYS A 171 -7.29 10.11 -5.99
N GLY A 172 -7.05 9.46 -4.86
CA GLY A 172 -8.08 8.60 -4.23
C GLY A 172 -7.60 7.70 -3.11
N ALA A 173 -6.28 7.52 -2.94
CA ALA A 173 -5.75 6.71 -1.85
C ALA A 173 -5.77 7.42 -0.50
N VAL A 174 -5.87 6.62 0.55
CA VAL A 174 -5.70 7.01 1.95
C VAL A 174 -4.34 6.57 2.47
N ALA A 175 -3.73 5.55 1.87
CA ALA A 175 -2.38 5.10 2.21
C ALA A 175 -1.47 5.13 0.99
N ALA A 176 -0.21 5.53 1.21
CA ALA A 176 0.78 5.61 0.14
C ALA A 176 1.29 4.20 -0.26
N PRO A 177 1.59 3.95 -1.55
CA PRO A 177 2.29 2.75 -1.99
C PRO A 177 3.78 2.85 -1.64
N THR A 178 4.08 2.57 -0.37
CA THR A 178 5.34 2.96 0.27
C THR A 178 6.62 2.36 -0.29
N ALA A 179 6.55 1.22 -1.01
CA ALA A 179 7.71 0.64 -1.69
C ALA A 179 8.24 1.56 -2.80
N ALA A 180 7.37 2.31 -3.46
CA ALA A 180 7.73 3.24 -4.52
C ALA A 180 8.29 4.57 -3.98
N LEU A 181 8.26 4.79 -2.66
CA LEU A 181 8.90 5.96 -2.05
C LEU A 181 10.43 5.93 -2.22
N HIS A 182 11.05 4.77 -2.42
CA HIS A 182 12.51 4.70 -2.54
C HIS A 182 13.06 5.24 -3.86
N PHE A 183 12.19 5.52 -4.84
CA PHE A 183 12.59 5.91 -6.18
C PHE A 183 12.89 7.41 -6.28
N THR A 184 13.87 7.74 -7.11
CA THR A 184 14.33 9.09 -7.43
C THR A 184 14.45 9.21 -8.94
N ASP A 185 14.46 10.44 -9.47
CA ASP A 185 14.65 10.68 -10.92
C ASP A 185 15.95 10.03 -11.42
N ARG A 186 17.05 10.18 -10.66
CA ARG A 186 18.34 9.57 -10.98
C ARG A 186 18.28 8.04 -11.04
N LEU A 187 17.52 7.40 -10.15
CA LEU A 187 17.36 5.94 -10.16
C LEU A 187 16.55 5.49 -11.38
N LEU A 188 15.48 6.20 -11.74
CA LEU A 188 14.69 5.89 -12.95
C LEU A 188 15.52 6.05 -14.23
N ASP A 189 16.33 7.11 -14.32
CA ASP A 189 17.23 7.30 -15.45
C ASP A 189 18.23 6.14 -15.57
N ALA A 190 18.79 5.68 -14.44
CA ALA A 190 19.72 4.55 -14.42
C ALA A 190 19.05 3.22 -14.80
N LEU A 191 17.80 2.98 -14.37
CA LEU A 191 17.01 1.81 -14.75
C LEU A 191 16.72 1.82 -16.26
N ALA A 192 16.28 2.95 -16.80
CA ALA A 192 16.02 3.11 -18.23
C ALA A 192 17.30 2.89 -19.07
N ALA A 193 18.44 3.42 -18.62
CA ALA A 193 19.74 3.21 -19.27
C ALA A 193 20.19 1.73 -19.25
N ALA A 194 19.78 0.97 -18.23
CA ALA A 194 20.01 -0.49 -18.15
C ALA A 194 19.01 -1.31 -18.99
N GLY A 195 18.07 -0.67 -19.68
CA GLY A 195 17.04 -1.33 -20.49
C GLY A 195 15.90 -1.94 -19.68
N ILE A 196 15.67 -1.45 -18.46
CA ILE A 196 14.56 -1.86 -17.59
C ILE A 196 13.38 -0.93 -17.86
N GLY A 197 12.22 -1.51 -18.19
CA GLY A 197 10.99 -0.78 -18.42
C GLY A 197 10.29 -0.38 -17.11
N SER A 198 9.37 0.57 -17.22
CA SER A 198 8.52 0.99 -16.11
C SER A 198 7.10 1.22 -16.59
N GLU A 199 6.12 0.73 -15.82
CA GLU A 199 4.70 0.93 -16.07
C GLU A 199 3.98 1.35 -14.80
N THR A 200 2.81 1.94 -14.97
CA THR A 200 1.95 2.36 -13.85
C THR A 200 0.58 1.70 -13.94
N LEU A 201 0.05 1.32 -12.79
CA LEU A 201 -1.36 0.99 -12.58
C LEU A 201 -1.91 1.87 -11.46
N THR A 202 -3.23 1.88 -11.30
CA THR A 202 -3.88 2.62 -10.21
C THR A 202 -4.52 1.65 -9.24
N LEU A 203 -4.20 1.73 -7.95
CA LEU A 203 -4.98 1.09 -6.87
C LEU A 203 -5.19 2.09 -5.73
N HIS A 204 -6.44 2.43 -5.44
CA HIS A 204 -6.78 3.29 -4.32
C HIS A 204 -6.81 2.49 -3.01
N VAL A 205 -5.71 2.60 -2.27
CA VAL A 205 -5.52 1.93 -0.99
C VAL A 205 -6.34 2.64 0.09
N GLY A 206 -7.25 1.92 0.72
CA GLY A 206 -8.10 2.47 1.78
C GLY A 206 -7.46 2.41 3.17
N ALA A 207 -8.05 3.11 4.14
CA ALA A 207 -7.61 3.05 5.55
C ALA A 207 -7.64 1.64 6.18
N GLY A 208 -8.40 0.71 5.60
CA GLY A 208 -8.47 -0.69 6.05
C GLY A 208 -7.11 -1.38 6.09
N THR A 209 -6.15 -0.95 5.25
CA THR A 209 -4.77 -1.47 5.23
C THR A 209 -4.02 -1.29 6.57
N PHE A 210 -4.46 -0.34 7.41
CA PHE A 210 -3.85 -0.10 8.73
C PHE A 210 -4.47 -0.94 9.85
N LEU A 211 -5.54 -1.68 9.57
CA LEU A 211 -6.22 -2.45 10.60
C LEU A 211 -5.46 -3.75 10.89
N PRO A 212 -5.31 -4.13 12.17
CA PRO A 212 -4.68 -5.40 12.52
C PRO A 212 -5.58 -6.57 12.12
N VAL A 213 -4.95 -7.70 11.79
CA VAL A 213 -5.63 -8.99 11.71
C VAL A 213 -6.10 -9.38 13.11
N LYS A 214 -7.39 -9.70 13.26
CA LYS A 214 -8.03 -10.02 14.56
C LYS A 214 -8.53 -11.46 14.65
N VAL A 215 -8.27 -12.26 13.62
CA VAL A 215 -8.68 -13.66 13.54
C VAL A 215 -7.50 -14.57 13.82
N ASP A 216 -7.79 -15.79 14.29
CA ASP A 216 -6.76 -16.79 14.63
C ASP A 216 -6.31 -17.60 13.40
N GLU A 217 -7.23 -17.83 12.46
CA GLU A 217 -6.98 -18.49 11.17
C GLU A 217 -7.06 -17.49 10.02
N THR A 218 -6.15 -17.63 9.06
CA THR A 218 -6.13 -16.78 7.85
C THR A 218 -7.47 -16.78 7.11
N ASP A 219 -8.13 -17.93 7.03
CA ASP A 219 -9.30 -18.14 6.17
C ASP A 219 -10.54 -17.39 6.69
N ASP A 220 -10.51 -16.97 7.95
CA ASP A 220 -11.56 -16.17 8.58
C ASP A 220 -11.34 -14.65 8.37
N HIS A 221 -10.21 -14.24 7.80
CA HIS A 221 -9.91 -12.83 7.58
C HIS A 221 -10.62 -12.30 6.32
N GLN A 222 -11.47 -11.30 6.50
CA GLN A 222 -12.07 -10.57 5.39
C GLN A 222 -11.19 -9.39 4.99
N MET A 223 -10.72 -9.41 3.75
CA MET A 223 -10.00 -8.28 3.16
C MET A 223 -10.96 -7.15 2.82
N HIS A 224 -10.53 -5.92 3.07
CA HIS A 224 -11.22 -4.76 2.54
C HIS A 224 -10.99 -4.66 1.04
N SER A 225 -12.08 -4.46 0.30
CA SER A 225 -12.05 -4.24 -1.13
C SER A 225 -11.43 -2.88 -1.47
N GLU A 226 -10.56 -2.86 -2.48
CA GLU A 226 -9.88 -1.68 -3.00
C GLU A 226 -10.17 -1.55 -4.49
N TRP A 227 -10.49 -0.34 -4.94
CA TRP A 227 -10.70 -0.09 -6.35
C TRP A 227 -9.36 0.05 -7.08
N GLY A 228 -9.22 -0.60 -8.23
CA GLY A 228 -8.05 -0.49 -9.07
C GLY A 228 -8.35 -0.53 -10.56
N ARG A 229 -7.37 -0.11 -11.35
CA ARG A 229 -7.42 -0.04 -12.80
C ARG A 229 -6.07 -0.38 -13.44
N ILE A 230 -6.14 -1.22 -14.47
CA ILE A 230 -5.07 -1.49 -15.44
C ILE A 230 -5.67 -1.26 -16.83
N ASP A 231 -5.17 -0.29 -17.57
CA ASP A 231 -5.65 -0.07 -18.94
C ASP A 231 -5.13 -1.13 -19.92
N ALA A 232 -5.80 -1.23 -21.07
CA ALA A 232 -5.47 -2.24 -22.07
C ALA A 232 -4.05 -2.08 -22.63
N ALA A 233 -3.59 -0.85 -22.84
CA ALA A 233 -2.27 -0.60 -23.37
C ALA A 233 -1.17 -1.07 -22.40
N THR A 234 -1.37 -0.87 -21.11
CA THR A 234 -0.47 -1.34 -20.05
C THR A 234 -0.48 -2.87 -19.99
N ALA A 235 -1.66 -3.50 -19.97
CA ALA A 235 -1.77 -4.96 -20.01
C ALA A 235 -1.05 -5.56 -21.23
N ASP A 236 -1.23 -4.99 -22.42
CA ASP A 236 -0.56 -5.42 -23.66
C ASP A 236 0.96 -5.32 -23.55
N ARG A 237 1.49 -4.21 -23.01
CA ARG A 237 2.94 -4.02 -22.81
C ARG A 237 3.52 -5.03 -21.81
N LEU A 238 2.82 -5.30 -20.70
CA LEU A 238 3.24 -6.29 -19.72
C LEU A 238 3.28 -7.70 -20.32
N ASN A 239 2.23 -8.11 -21.04
CA ASN A 239 2.20 -9.41 -21.71
C ASN A 239 3.27 -9.52 -22.80
N ALA A 240 3.54 -8.44 -23.55
CA ALA A 240 4.60 -8.41 -24.55
C ALA A 240 6.00 -8.56 -23.93
N ALA A 241 6.26 -7.88 -22.81
CA ALA A 241 7.52 -8.00 -22.06
C ALA A 241 7.74 -9.44 -21.58
N ARG A 242 6.72 -10.08 -21.00
CA ARG A 242 6.79 -11.50 -20.59
C ARG A 242 7.04 -12.43 -21.77
N LYS A 243 6.36 -12.21 -22.90
CA LYS A 243 6.57 -13.00 -24.12
C LYS A 243 8.00 -12.84 -24.68
N ALA A 244 8.62 -11.69 -24.48
CA ALA A 244 10.02 -11.44 -24.85
C ALA A 244 11.04 -12.05 -23.87
N GLY A 245 10.58 -12.64 -22.76
CA GLY A 245 11.43 -13.24 -21.72
C GLY A 245 11.83 -12.28 -20.60
N GLY A 246 11.27 -11.07 -20.56
CA GLY A 246 11.43 -10.13 -19.46
C GLY A 246 10.56 -10.50 -18.25
N ARG A 247 11.00 -10.09 -17.06
CA ARG A 247 10.25 -10.33 -15.81
C ARG A 247 9.35 -9.17 -15.45
N VAL A 248 8.16 -9.45 -14.94
CA VAL A 248 7.24 -8.48 -14.34
C VAL A 248 7.53 -8.37 -12.84
N ILE A 249 8.14 -7.26 -12.43
CA ILE A 249 8.49 -6.99 -11.04
C ILE A 249 7.53 -5.96 -10.46
N ALA A 250 6.66 -6.38 -9.55
CA ALA A 250 5.78 -5.44 -8.85
C ALA A 250 6.59 -4.57 -7.87
N VAL A 251 6.33 -3.27 -7.86
CA VAL A 251 6.84 -2.35 -6.83
C VAL A 251 5.72 -2.08 -5.84
N GLY A 252 5.75 -2.81 -4.72
CA GLY A 252 4.76 -2.80 -3.66
C GLY A 252 3.71 -3.89 -3.79
N THR A 253 3.24 -4.37 -2.65
CA THR A 253 2.21 -5.42 -2.54
C THR A 253 0.86 -5.02 -3.14
N THR A 254 0.57 -3.71 -3.23
CA THR A 254 -0.63 -3.18 -3.88
C THR A 254 -0.61 -3.43 -5.40
N SER A 255 0.52 -3.16 -6.04
CA SER A 255 0.71 -3.42 -7.47
C SER A 255 0.62 -4.91 -7.76
N LEU A 256 1.24 -5.72 -6.90
CA LEU A 256 1.15 -7.17 -6.98
C LEU A 256 -0.30 -7.66 -6.93
N ARG A 257 -1.07 -7.25 -5.92
CA ARG A 257 -2.46 -7.72 -5.74
C ARG A 257 -3.35 -7.38 -6.92
N LEU A 258 -3.20 -6.18 -7.49
CA LEU A 258 -3.97 -5.79 -8.66
C LEU A 258 -3.58 -6.59 -9.90
N LEU A 259 -2.27 -6.82 -10.13
CA LEU A 259 -1.79 -7.65 -11.23
C LEU A 259 -2.31 -9.09 -11.13
N GLU A 260 -2.26 -9.69 -9.94
CA GLU A 260 -2.78 -11.05 -9.71
C GLU A 260 -4.30 -11.11 -9.89
N SER A 261 -5.05 -10.08 -9.45
CA SER A 261 -6.51 -9.99 -9.68
C SER A 261 -6.87 -9.87 -11.16
N ALA A 262 -6.02 -9.23 -11.95
CA ALA A 262 -6.22 -9.01 -13.37
C ALA A 262 -5.71 -10.17 -14.25
N THR A 263 -5.11 -11.21 -13.66
CA THR A 263 -4.47 -12.29 -14.43
C THR A 263 -5.29 -13.56 -14.39
N GLY A 264 -5.66 -14.05 -15.58
CA GLY A 264 -6.42 -15.29 -15.73
C GLY A 264 -5.57 -16.53 -15.47
N GLU A 265 -6.22 -17.69 -15.44
CA GLU A 265 -5.55 -19.00 -15.27
C GLU A 265 -4.58 -19.31 -16.42
N ASP A 266 -4.75 -18.67 -17.57
CA ASP A 266 -3.86 -18.73 -18.72
C ASP A 266 -2.59 -17.87 -18.59
N GLY A 267 -2.39 -17.19 -17.46
CA GLY A 267 -1.23 -16.34 -17.20
C GLY A 267 -1.26 -15.00 -17.94
N ILE A 268 -2.36 -14.67 -18.61
CA ILE A 268 -2.50 -13.41 -19.37
C ILE A 268 -3.04 -12.31 -18.45
N ILE A 269 -2.29 -11.20 -18.35
CA ILE A 269 -2.71 -10.00 -17.64
C ILE A 269 -3.76 -9.29 -18.50
N ARG A 270 -4.95 -9.03 -17.97
CA ARG A 270 -6.06 -8.40 -18.71
C ARG A 270 -6.24 -6.94 -18.30
N PRO A 271 -6.86 -6.11 -19.15
CA PRO A 271 -7.42 -4.84 -18.69
C PRO A 271 -8.35 -5.11 -17.51
N PHE A 272 -8.26 -4.27 -16.48
CA PHE A 272 -9.03 -4.42 -15.26
C PHE A 272 -9.52 -3.05 -14.82
N GLU A 273 -10.77 -2.96 -14.36
CA GLU A 273 -11.30 -1.80 -13.69
C GLU A 273 -12.40 -2.26 -12.73
N GLY A 274 -12.22 -1.99 -11.44
CA GLY A 274 -13.17 -2.41 -10.43
C GLY A 274 -12.53 -2.69 -9.09
N ASP A 275 -13.29 -3.37 -8.25
CA ASP A 275 -12.90 -3.71 -6.90
C ASP A 275 -12.11 -5.03 -6.86
N THR A 276 -11.05 -5.06 -6.06
CA THR A 276 -10.35 -6.29 -5.66
C THR A 276 -10.24 -6.38 -4.15
N ASP A 277 -10.59 -7.53 -3.61
CA ASP A 277 -10.43 -7.93 -2.22
C ASP A 277 -9.50 -9.15 -2.10
N ILE A 278 -8.66 -9.40 -3.12
CA ILE A 278 -7.79 -10.58 -3.14
C ILE A 278 -6.93 -10.66 -1.87
N PHE A 279 -7.01 -11.82 -1.22
CA PHE A 279 -6.19 -12.18 -0.08
C PHE A 279 -5.20 -13.27 -0.46
N ILE A 280 -3.91 -12.93 -0.45
CA ILE A 280 -2.82 -13.82 -0.87
C ILE A 280 -2.13 -14.36 0.38
N THR A 281 -2.21 -15.67 0.57
CA THR A 281 -1.60 -16.43 1.67
C THR A 281 -0.81 -17.62 1.12
N PRO A 282 0.07 -18.27 1.91
CA PRO A 282 0.83 -19.42 1.44
C PRO A 282 -0.07 -20.51 0.82
N GLY A 283 0.39 -21.07 -0.30
CA GLY A 283 -0.40 -21.95 -1.16
C GLY A 283 -0.99 -21.25 -2.40
N TYR A 284 -0.97 -19.91 -2.45
CA TYR A 284 -1.35 -19.16 -3.64
C TYR A 284 -0.40 -19.41 -4.81
N GLN A 285 -0.95 -19.64 -6.01
CA GLN A 285 -0.18 -19.74 -7.24
C GLN A 285 -0.12 -18.38 -7.92
N PHE A 286 1.05 -17.74 -7.89
CA PHE A 286 1.28 -16.47 -8.58
C PHE A 286 1.28 -16.68 -10.09
N ARG A 287 0.55 -15.81 -10.79
CA ARG A 287 0.35 -15.91 -12.24
C ARG A 287 0.91 -14.70 -12.97
N ALA A 288 0.93 -13.53 -12.32
CA ALA A 288 1.20 -12.26 -12.96
C ALA A 288 2.65 -11.81 -12.80
N ILE A 289 3.18 -11.96 -11.59
CA ILE A 289 4.48 -11.40 -11.19
C ILE A 289 5.58 -12.46 -11.14
N ASP A 290 6.78 -12.04 -11.50
CA ASP A 290 8.01 -12.84 -11.45
C ASP A 290 8.94 -12.36 -10.32
N GLY A 291 8.54 -11.30 -9.59
CA GLY A 291 9.24 -10.78 -8.42
C GLY A 291 8.53 -9.58 -7.81
N LEU A 292 8.99 -9.19 -6.62
CA LEU A 292 8.40 -8.12 -5.81
C LEU A 292 9.48 -7.28 -5.16
N MET A 293 9.45 -5.97 -5.37
CA MET A 293 10.15 -5.01 -4.52
C MET A 293 9.18 -4.48 -3.46
N THR A 294 9.48 -4.64 -2.18
CA THR A 294 8.61 -4.22 -1.08
C THR A 294 9.38 -3.85 0.19
N ASN A 295 8.77 -3.07 1.07
CA ASN A 295 9.31 -2.81 2.42
C ASN A 295 9.25 -4.07 3.30
N PHE A 296 9.88 -4.01 4.47
CA PHE A 296 9.64 -4.98 5.55
C PHE A 296 8.33 -4.66 6.29
N HIS A 297 7.54 -5.68 6.60
CA HIS A 297 6.19 -5.59 7.13
C HIS A 297 6.13 -5.89 8.63
N LEU A 298 4.96 -5.74 9.24
CA LEU A 298 4.77 -6.03 10.66
C LEU A 298 4.53 -7.53 10.89
N PRO A 299 4.87 -8.07 12.08
CA PRO A 299 4.48 -9.42 12.46
C PRO A 299 2.96 -9.59 12.44
N LYS A 300 2.49 -10.78 12.10
CA LYS A 300 1.06 -11.14 12.00
C LYS A 300 0.26 -10.25 11.04
N SER A 301 0.92 -9.61 10.07
CA SER A 301 0.24 -8.80 9.06
C SER A 301 -0.09 -9.59 7.81
N THR A 302 -1.17 -9.20 7.12
CA THR A 302 -1.54 -9.73 5.80
C THR A 302 -0.42 -9.56 4.77
N LEU A 303 0.37 -8.49 4.88
CA LEU A 303 1.51 -8.26 4.01
C LEU A 303 2.66 -9.23 4.27
N PHE A 304 2.92 -9.61 5.53
CA PHE A 304 3.92 -10.65 5.83
C PHE A 304 3.45 -12.03 5.33
N MET A 305 2.15 -12.31 5.39
CA MET A 305 1.57 -13.51 4.79
C MET A 305 1.74 -13.54 3.27
N LEU A 306 1.54 -12.41 2.59
CA LEU A 306 1.70 -12.29 1.14
C LEU A 306 3.15 -12.54 0.69
N VAL A 307 4.14 -11.92 1.33
CA VAL A 307 5.55 -12.17 0.99
C VAL A 307 5.96 -13.61 1.32
N SER A 308 5.37 -14.20 2.38
CA SER A 308 5.57 -15.62 2.72
C SER A 308 4.92 -16.55 1.71
N ALA A 309 3.83 -16.14 1.07
CA ALA A 309 3.23 -16.88 -0.04
C ALA A 309 4.16 -16.90 -1.26
N LEU A 310 4.83 -15.78 -1.53
CA LEU A 310 5.74 -15.63 -2.66
C LEU A 310 7.05 -16.41 -2.48
N MET A 311 7.70 -16.27 -1.33
CA MET A 311 9.07 -16.79 -1.10
C MET A 311 9.13 -18.04 -0.22
N GLY A 312 8.01 -18.45 0.37
CA GLY A 312 7.95 -19.46 1.42
C GLY A 312 8.10 -18.84 2.82
N LEU A 313 7.37 -19.41 3.79
CA LEU A 313 7.34 -18.91 5.17
C LEU A 313 8.71 -19.00 5.86
N GLU A 314 9.40 -20.13 5.73
CA GLU A 314 10.72 -20.34 6.36
C GLU A 314 11.76 -19.36 5.80
N THR A 315 11.77 -19.18 4.48
CA THR A 315 12.62 -18.17 3.80
C THR A 315 12.33 -16.77 4.34
N MET A 316 11.06 -16.37 4.42
CA MET A 316 10.72 -15.03 4.88
C MET A 316 10.99 -14.82 6.37
N GLN A 317 10.88 -15.84 7.21
CA GLN A 317 11.31 -15.77 8.61
C GLN A 317 12.84 -15.55 8.71
N ALA A 318 13.63 -16.26 7.91
CA ALA A 318 15.08 -16.07 7.85
C ALA A 318 15.46 -14.67 7.33
N VAL A 319 14.78 -14.19 6.28
CA VAL A 319 14.94 -12.84 5.72
C VAL A 319 14.68 -11.76 6.78
N TYR A 320 13.60 -11.89 7.56
CA TYR A 320 13.26 -10.91 8.58
C TYR A 320 14.21 -10.98 9.78
N ALA A 321 14.67 -12.18 10.16
CA ALA A 321 15.71 -12.35 11.18
C ALA A 321 17.04 -11.70 10.75
N HIS A 322 17.45 -11.87 9.49
CA HIS A 322 18.62 -11.20 8.91
C HIS A 322 18.46 -9.67 8.96
N ALA A 323 17.30 -9.17 8.52
CA ALA A 323 17.00 -7.75 8.52
C ALA A 323 17.09 -7.12 9.93
N VAL A 324 16.53 -7.80 10.94
CA VAL A 324 16.65 -7.37 12.35
C VAL A 324 18.11 -7.39 12.81
N ALA A 325 18.86 -8.45 12.51
CA ALA A 325 20.25 -8.60 12.93
C ALA A 325 21.21 -7.59 12.29
N HIS A 326 20.87 -7.03 11.13
CA HIS A 326 21.70 -6.08 10.38
C HIS A 326 21.13 -4.66 10.37
N ASP A 327 20.29 -4.33 11.36
CA ASP A 327 19.71 -2.99 11.57
C ASP A 327 19.04 -2.44 10.31
N TYR A 328 18.29 -3.28 9.59
CA TYR A 328 17.35 -2.79 8.59
C TYR A 328 16.20 -2.06 9.28
N ARG A 329 15.76 -0.99 8.65
CA ARG A 329 14.62 -0.21 9.09
C ARG A 329 13.34 -0.81 8.52
N PHE A 330 12.27 -0.84 9.30
CA PHE A 330 11.03 -1.54 8.97
C PHE A 330 9.90 -0.57 8.60
N TYR A 331 8.90 -1.13 7.93
CA TYR A 331 7.62 -0.53 7.60
C TYR A 331 7.67 0.61 6.57
N SER A 332 6.68 1.51 6.56
CA SER A 332 6.40 2.42 5.44
C SER A 332 7.58 3.29 5.01
N TYR A 333 8.42 3.73 5.96
CA TYR A 333 9.59 4.57 5.69
C TYR A 333 10.92 3.84 5.90
N GLY A 334 10.85 2.53 6.08
CA GLY A 334 11.99 1.68 6.35
C GLY A 334 12.89 1.49 5.14
N ASP A 335 13.56 0.36 5.12
CA ASP A 335 14.38 -0.12 4.03
C ASP A 335 13.55 -1.03 3.10
N SER A 336 14.16 -1.49 2.01
CA SER A 336 13.51 -2.27 0.96
C SER A 336 13.99 -3.72 0.94
N SER A 337 13.23 -4.57 0.26
CA SER A 337 13.60 -5.92 -0.13
C SER A 337 13.26 -6.12 -1.61
N LEU A 338 14.08 -6.88 -2.33
CA LEU A 338 13.82 -7.36 -3.67
C LEU A 338 13.70 -8.88 -3.59
N LEU A 339 12.48 -9.38 -3.76
CA LEU A 339 12.11 -10.78 -3.61
C LEU A 339 11.94 -11.40 -5.00
N LEU A 340 12.81 -12.34 -5.34
CA LEU A 340 12.82 -13.08 -6.59
C LEU A 340 12.60 -14.56 -6.26
N PRO A 341 11.38 -15.10 -6.42
CA PRO A 341 11.10 -16.49 -6.11
C PRO A 341 11.97 -17.41 -6.98
N GLY A 342 12.42 -18.53 -6.38
CA GLY A 342 13.10 -19.58 -7.15
C GLY A 342 12.14 -20.21 -8.17
N GLN A 343 12.65 -20.55 -9.34
CA GLN A 343 11.89 -21.29 -10.37
C GLN A 343 11.62 -22.73 -9.96
#